data_AF-A0A4Y2DQR4-F1
#
_entry.id   AF-A0A4Y2DQR4-F1
#
_cell.length_a   1.000
_cell.length_b   1.000
_cell.length_c   1.000
_cell.angle_alpha   90.00
_cell.angle_beta   90.00
_cell.angle_gamma   90.00
#
_symmetry.space_group_name_H-M   'P 1'
#
loop_
_entity.id
_entity.type
_entity.pdbx_description
1 polymer ?
#
loop_
_entity_poly.entity_id
_entity_poly.type
_entity_poly.pdbx_seq_one_letter_code
_entity_poly.pdbx_strand_id
1 'polypeptide(L)'
;MSKRSCKFTEDLQNEFHFVKKVCTGNQDQDDRVKCSRCNSEFSVTHGGRSDIKDHFQSSKQKKNLACAASSSKLTSFFKTASSNDKNLDLAAKEATFAYPTANHSLSFNSNSCSSKLISKFFEPLSEKLSVREAIVLNVLAQKELKEDLTKSNYVSVSMDVSNRKDIKLVPIVVCYFNPNSGVQVKLLDFKCVAGETSEILTNHLCSVLLQNDLNNKVIGFCGDNCNTNLGGVKRAGQKNVFHRLKNSLGWEINGICCEVIAY
;
A
#
# COMPACT_ATOMS: atom_id res chain seq x y z
N MET A 1 58.96 6.68 -17.80
CA MET A 1 58.85 6.49 -16.34
C MET A 1 57.41 6.14 -16.01
N SER A 2 57.12 4.97 -15.44
CA SER A 2 55.73 4.63 -15.07
C SER A 2 55.28 5.52 -13.91
N LYS A 3 54.14 6.20 -14.06
CA LYS A 3 53.55 7.00 -12.96
C LYS A 3 53.26 6.05 -11.80
N ARG A 4 53.76 6.36 -10.59
CA ARG A 4 53.44 5.59 -9.38
C ARG A 4 51.94 5.77 -9.09
N SER A 5 51.19 4.69 -9.03
CA SER A 5 49.77 4.69 -8.63
C SER A 5 49.67 4.71 -7.11
N CYS A 6 48.93 5.67 -6.55
CA CYS A 6 48.63 5.73 -5.13
C CYS A 6 47.53 4.72 -4.74
N LYS A 7 47.60 4.23 -3.50
CA LYS A 7 46.63 3.31 -2.89
C LYS A 7 46.05 3.93 -1.62
N PHE A 8 44.84 3.54 -1.26
CA PHE A 8 44.20 3.94 -0.02
C PHE A 8 44.73 3.10 1.15
N THR A 9 45.52 3.73 2.02
CA THR A 9 46.17 3.11 3.18
C THR A 9 45.37 3.33 4.47
N GLU A 10 45.69 2.57 5.52
CA GLU A 10 45.09 2.76 6.85
C GLU A 10 45.34 4.17 7.41
N ASP A 11 46.49 4.77 7.11
CA ASP A 11 46.79 6.16 7.50
C ASP A 11 45.78 7.16 6.90
N LEU A 12 45.40 6.98 5.63
CA LEU A 12 44.38 7.81 4.98
C LEU A 12 42.99 7.51 5.53
N GLN A 13 42.69 6.27 5.92
CA GLN A 13 41.44 5.88 6.58
C GLN A 13 41.30 6.51 7.98
N ASN A 14 42.42 6.64 8.69
CA ASN A 14 42.51 7.29 10.01
C ASN A 14 42.43 8.82 9.88
N GLU A 15 43.01 9.43 8.84
CA GLU A 15 42.88 10.87 8.60
C GLU A 15 41.48 11.24 8.08
N PHE A 16 40.89 10.41 7.21
CA PHE A 16 39.62 10.68 6.55
C PHE A 16 38.56 9.61 6.87
N HIS A 17 38.08 9.58 8.11
CA HIS A 17 37.07 8.61 8.59
C HIS A 17 35.77 8.55 7.78
N PHE A 18 35.44 9.61 7.03
CA PHE A 18 34.26 9.68 6.17
C PHE A 18 34.46 9.06 4.79
N VAL A 19 35.65 8.57 4.47
CA VAL A 19 35.97 7.87 3.22
C VAL A 19 36.18 6.39 3.56
N LYS A 20 35.61 5.49 2.76
CA LYS A 20 35.74 4.03 2.95
C LYS A 20 36.14 3.36 1.64
N LYS A 21 36.91 2.27 1.71
CA LYS A 21 37.20 1.43 0.52
C LYS A 21 35.92 0.84 -0.07
N VAL A 22 35.87 0.72 -1.38
CA VAL A 22 34.76 0.05 -2.09
C VAL A 22 35.14 -1.41 -2.33
N CYS A 23 34.49 -2.35 -1.65
CA CYS A 23 34.66 -3.78 -1.91
C CYS A 23 33.77 -4.18 -3.09
N THR A 24 34.37 -4.57 -4.22
CA THR A 24 33.64 -5.00 -5.43
C THR A 24 34.04 -6.44 -5.79
N GLY A 25 33.45 -7.43 -5.10
CA GLY A 25 33.80 -8.84 -5.31
C GLY A 25 35.28 -9.16 -5.02
N ASN A 26 35.74 -10.36 -5.35
CA ASN A 26 36.99 -11.00 -4.92
C ASN A 26 38.32 -10.31 -5.33
N GLN A 27 38.34 -9.01 -5.61
CA GLN A 27 39.55 -8.22 -5.82
C GLN A 27 39.43 -6.87 -5.10
N ASP A 28 40.29 -6.64 -4.11
CA ASP A 28 40.42 -5.37 -3.42
C ASP A 28 40.97 -4.30 -4.39
N GLN A 29 40.08 -3.45 -4.91
CA GLN A 29 40.48 -2.23 -5.60
C GLN A 29 40.92 -1.20 -4.55
N ASP A 30 42.19 -1.29 -4.17
CA ASP A 30 42.84 -0.43 -3.18
C ASP A 30 42.77 1.07 -3.48
N ASP A 31 42.40 1.45 -4.70
CA ASP A 31 42.40 2.82 -5.20
C ASP A 31 41.01 3.44 -5.30
N ARG A 32 39.92 2.67 -5.21
CA ARG A 32 38.54 3.20 -5.27
C ARG A 32 37.95 3.36 -3.88
N VAL A 33 37.47 4.57 -3.60
CA VAL A 33 36.92 4.94 -2.31
C VAL A 33 35.56 5.61 -2.44
N LYS A 34 34.74 5.47 -1.41
CA LYS A 34 33.41 6.05 -1.30
C LYS A 34 33.34 7.03 -0.14
N CYS A 35 32.87 8.23 -0.42
CA CYS A 35 32.62 9.24 0.60
C CYS A 35 31.23 9.03 1.23
N SER A 36 31.16 8.86 2.55
CA SER A 36 29.91 8.71 3.29
C SER A 36 29.07 10.00 3.34
N ARG A 37 29.68 11.16 3.09
CA ARG A 37 28.99 12.46 3.13
C ARG A 37 28.21 12.79 1.86
N CYS A 38 28.66 12.32 0.69
CA CYS A 38 27.98 12.54 -0.60
C CYS A 38 27.64 11.26 -1.35
N ASN A 39 27.93 10.10 -0.75
CA ASN A 39 27.77 8.77 -1.34
C ASN A 39 28.44 8.57 -2.71
N SER A 40 29.39 9.44 -3.07
CA SER A 40 30.09 9.38 -4.35
C SER A 40 31.35 8.53 -4.25
N GLU A 41 31.59 7.75 -5.30
CA GLU A 41 32.80 6.94 -5.48
C GLU A 41 33.81 7.70 -6.35
N PHE A 42 35.09 7.65 -5.98
CA PHE A 42 36.19 8.26 -6.73
C PHE A 42 37.48 7.47 -6.56
N SER A 43 38.46 7.70 -7.44
CA SER A 43 39.77 7.02 -7.40
C SER A 43 40.80 7.93 -6.74
N VAL A 44 41.72 7.33 -5.96
CA VAL A 44 42.86 8.02 -5.33
C VAL A 44 44.19 7.69 -6.01
N THR A 45 44.16 7.08 -7.20
CA THR A 45 45.37 6.61 -7.92
C THR A 45 46.36 7.71 -8.27
N HIS A 46 45.90 8.96 -8.44
CA HIS A 46 46.70 10.03 -9.04
C HIS A 46 47.41 10.90 -8.00
N GLY A 47 46.68 11.31 -6.97
CA GLY A 47 47.15 12.25 -5.95
C GLY A 47 46.96 11.74 -4.52
N GLY A 48 46.34 10.57 -4.31
CA GLY A 48 46.16 9.98 -2.99
C GLY A 48 45.41 10.91 -2.05
N ARG A 49 46.14 11.51 -1.10
CA ARG A 49 45.64 12.52 -0.16
C ARG A 49 45.09 13.77 -0.85
N SER A 50 45.72 14.21 -1.95
CA SER A 50 45.28 15.40 -2.69
C SER A 50 43.92 15.17 -3.34
N ASP A 51 43.68 13.98 -3.93
CA ASP A 51 42.40 13.63 -4.55
C ASP A 51 41.25 13.66 -3.52
N ILE A 52 41.51 13.24 -2.28
CA ILE A 52 40.54 13.30 -1.18
C ILE A 52 40.25 14.75 -0.77
N LYS A 53 41.28 15.61 -0.71
CA LYS A 53 41.11 17.03 -0.39
C LYS A 53 40.36 17.77 -1.50
N ASP A 54 40.67 17.49 -2.76
CA ASP A 54 40.00 18.08 -3.92
C ASP A 54 38.54 17.63 -3.99
N HIS A 55 38.27 16.36 -3.69
CA HIS A 55 36.90 15.85 -3.53
C HIS A 55 36.15 16.62 -2.43
N PHE A 56 36.78 16.84 -1.28
CA PHE A 56 36.18 17.57 -0.16
C PHE A 56 35.89 19.04 -0.49
N GLN A 57 36.76 19.67 -1.28
CA GLN A 57 36.59 21.05 -1.74
C GLN A 57 35.68 21.19 -2.98
N SER A 58 35.31 20.08 -3.59
CA SER A 58 34.51 20.06 -4.82
C SER A 58 33.16 20.76 -4.67
N SER A 59 32.68 21.34 -5.78
CA SER A 59 31.37 21.97 -5.86
C SER A 59 30.23 21.00 -5.53
N LYS A 60 30.41 19.71 -5.81
CA LYS A 60 29.46 18.64 -5.47
C LYS A 60 29.27 18.51 -3.97
N GLN A 61 30.37 18.56 -3.19
CA GLN A 61 30.29 18.46 -1.74
C GLN A 61 29.64 19.69 -1.11
N LYS A 62 29.96 20.88 -1.61
CA LYS A 62 29.31 22.13 -1.17
C LYS A 62 27.81 22.13 -1.44
N LYS A 63 27.39 21.67 -2.63
CA LYS A 63 25.96 21.53 -3.00
C LYS A 63 25.25 20.53 -2.11
N ASN A 64 25.84 19.36 -1.86
CA ASN A 64 25.21 18.34 -1.02
C ASN A 64 25.07 18.77 0.44
N LEU A 65 26.06 19.48 0.99
CA LEU A 65 25.98 20.05 2.34
C LEU A 65 24.90 21.14 2.43
N ALA A 66 24.79 22.01 1.42
CA ALA A 66 23.72 23.00 1.34
C ALA A 66 22.33 22.34 1.24
N CYS A 67 22.18 21.31 0.40
CA CYS A 67 20.94 20.54 0.28
C CYS A 67 20.58 19.85 1.60
N ALA A 68 21.54 19.22 2.28
CA ALA A 68 21.33 18.57 3.57
C ALA A 68 20.94 19.57 4.67
N ALA A 69 21.51 20.77 4.67
CA ALA A 69 21.15 21.84 5.61
C ALA A 69 19.74 22.41 5.34
N SER A 70 19.31 22.45 4.07
CA SER A 70 17.97 22.90 3.68
C SER A 70 16.87 21.83 3.81
N SER A 71 17.25 20.56 4.04
CA SER A 71 16.33 19.44 4.11
C SER A 71 15.91 19.17 5.56
N SER A 72 14.61 19.09 5.81
CA SER A 72 14.09 18.70 7.11
C SER A 72 14.30 17.20 7.37
N LYS A 73 14.58 16.85 8.64
CA LYS A 73 14.74 15.45 9.06
C LYS A 73 13.43 14.69 8.80
N LEU A 74 13.51 13.46 8.28
CA LEU A 74 12.34 12.59 8.09
C LEU A 74 11.47 12.48 9.35
N THR A 75 12.10 12.45 10.52
CA THR A 75 11.41 12.39 11.82
C THR A 75 10.52 13.59 12.13
N SER A 76 10.76 14.77 11.55
CA SER A 76 9.86 15.93 11.73
C SER A 76 8.56 15.81 10.94
N PHE A 77 8.48 14.91 9.97
CA PHE A 77 7.26 14.66 9.19
C PHE A 77 6.34 13.61 9.83
N PHE A 78 6.85 12.84 10.79
CA PHE A 78 6.05 11.88 11.54
C PHE A 78 5.66 12.52 12.87
N LYS A 79 4.34 12.73 13.08
CA LYS A 79 3.85 13.13 14.40
C LYS A 79 4.06 11.98 15.38
N THR A 80 4.54 12.28 16.58
CA THR A 80 4.55 11.33 17.71
C THR A 80 3.12 10.91 18.04
N ALA A 81 2.91 9.63 18.37
CA ALA A 81 1.60 9.03 18.67
C ALA A 81 0.94 9.54 19.97
N SER A 82 1.28 10.75 20.42
CA SER A 82 0.65 11.41 21.57
C SER A 82 -0.67 12.06 21.12
N SER A 83 -1.78 11.44 21.53
CA SER A 83 -3.14 11.96 21.37
C SER A 83 -3.39 13.13 22.34
N ASN A 84 -2.92 14.32 21.99
CA ASN A 84 -3.33 15.54 22.69
C ASN A 84 -4.63 16.06 22.06
N ASP A 85 -5.53 16.69 22.81
CA ASP A 85 -6.87 17.11 22.33
C ASP A 85 -6.84 17.91 21.02
N LYS A 86 -5.81 18.75 20.84
CA LYS A 86 -5.59 19.52 19.61
C LYS A 86 -5.39 18.64 18.36
N ASN A 87 -4.77 17.48 18.51
CA ASN A 87 -4.57 16.54 17.39
C ASN A 87 -5.88 15.82 17.02
N LEU A 88 -6.74 15.54 18.01
CA LEU A 88 -8.04 14.91 17.76
C LEU A 88 -9.02 15.89 17.09
N ASP A 89 -9.08 17.14 17.57
CA ASP A 89 -9.85 18.21 16.92
C ASP A 89 -9.41 18.41 15.46
N LEU A 90 -8.10 18.37 15.22
CA LEU A 90 -7.57 18.49 13.87
C LEU A 90 -7.99 17.31 12.97
N ALA A 91 -7.88 16.08 13.49
CA ALA A 91 -8.32 14.89 12.76
C ALA A 91 -9.82 14.93 12.47
N ALA A 92 -10.64 15.40 13.40
CA ALA A 92 -12.07 15.57 13.22
C ALA A 92 -12.38 16.58 12.10
N LYS A 93 -11.69 17.72 12.08
CA LYS A 93 -11.84 18.70 11.00
C LYS A 93 -11.44 18.13 9.64
N GLU A 94 -10.33 17.40 9.57
CA GLU A 94 -9.91 16.72 8.33
C GLU A 94 -10.94 15.68 7.86
N ALA A 95 -11.52 14.92 8.79
CA ALA A 95 -12.59 13.98 8.49
C ALA A 95 -13.85 14.66 7.95
N THR A 96 -14.22 15.83 8.48
CA THR A 96 -15.36 16.63 7.96
C THR A 96 -15.14 17.03 6.50
N PHE A 97 -13.93 17.44 6.13
CA PHE A 97 -13.64 17.77 4.72
C PHE A 97 -13.53 16.52 3.81
N ALA A 98 -13.24 15.36 4.38
CA ALA A 98 -13.20 14.08 3.67
C ALA A 98 -14.60 13.49 3.46
N TYR A 99 -15.54 13.72 4.39
CA TYR A 99 -16.86 13.11 4.43
C TYR A 99 -17.68 13.25 3.13
N PRO A 100 -17.79 14.43 2.49
CA PRO A 100 -18.53 14.55 1.22
C PRO A 100 -17.96 13.67 0.10
N THR A 101 -16.64 13.46 0.10
CA THR A 101 -15.98 12.58 -0.88
C THR A 101 -16.46 11.14 -0.73
N ALA A 102 -16.57 10.67 0.53
CA ALA A 102 -17.07 9.34 0.85
C ALA A 102 -18.57 9.22 0.54
N ASN A 103 -19.37 10.15 1.07
CA ASN A 103 -20.84 10.11 0.99
C ASN A 103 -21.35 10.21 -0.46
N HIS A 104 -20.69 11.03 -1.29
CA HIS A 104 -21.09 11.23 -2.69
C HIS A 104 -20.27 10.40 -3.68
N SER A 105 -19.43 9.48 -3.21
CA SER A 105 -18.58 8.62 -4.07
C SER A 105 -17.76 9.41 -5.09
N LEU A 106 -17.23 10.56 -4.67
CA LEU A 106 -16.44 11.43 -5.55
C LEU A 106 -15.01 10.90 -5.67
N SER A 107 -14.38 11.17 -6.81
CA SER A 107 -12.96 10.88 -6.99
C SER A 107 -12.12 11.68 -5.99
N PHE A 108 -11.10 11.08 -5.38
CA PHE A 108 -10.14 11.83 -4.56
C PHE A 108 -9.48 12.98 -5.34
N ASN A 109 -9.33 12.83 -6.65
CA ASN A 109 -8.77 13.86 -7.52
C ASN A 109 -9.68 15.07 -7.70
N SER A 110 -11.00 14.95 -7.48
CA SER A 110 -11.94 16.07 -7.60
C SER A 110 -11.71 17.14 -6.55
N ASN A 111 -11.08 16.78 -5.42
CA ASN A 111 -10.79 17.68 -4.29
C ASN A 111 -9.32 18.12 -4.19
N SER A 112 -8.53 17.87 -5.25
CA SER A 112 -7.11 18.22 -5.29
C SER A 112 -6.86 19.74 -5.38
N CYS A 113 -7.76 20.49 -6.02
CA CYS A 113 -7.74 21.95 -6.03
C CYS A 113 -8.22 22.55 -4.70
N SER A 114 -9.25 21.95 -4.08
CA SER A 114 -9.88 22.44 -2.86
C SER A 114 -8.98 22.32 -1.63
N SER A 115 -8.09 21.32 -1.58
CA SER A 115 -7.19 21.12 -0.44
C SER A 115 -6.24 22.29 -0.20
N LYS A 116 -5.73 22.93 -1.28
CA LYS A 116 -4.87 24.12 -1.22
C LYS A 116 -5.60 25.39 -0.78
N LEU A 117 -6.91 25.46 -1.01
CA LEU A 117 -7.74 26.56 -0.53
C LEU A 117 -8.07 26.37 0.94
N ILE A 118 -8.43 25.15 1.33
CA ILE A 118 -8.81 24.82 2.71
C ILE A 118 -7.69 25.15 3.70
N SER A 119 -6.42 24.92 3.37
CA SER A 119 -5.31 25.29 4.26
C SER A 119 -5.11 26.80 4.42
N LYS A 120 -5.47 27.59 3.41
CA LYS A 120 -5.45 29.06 3.50
C LYS A 120 -6.57 29.62 4.36
N PHE A 121 -7.72 28.95 4.41
CA PHE A 121 -8.86 29.36 5.23
C PHE A 121 -8.78 28.82 6.66
N PHE A 122 -8.11 27.68 6.87
CA PHE A 122 -8.11 26.96 8.14
C PHE A 122 -6.72 26.38 8.46
N GLU A 123 -5.95 27.07 9.29
CA GLU A 123 -4.76 26.48 9.91
C GLU A 123 -5.14 25.68 11.18
N PRO A 124 -4.55 24.51 11.45
CA PRO A 124 -3.51 23.81 10.67
C PRO A 124 -4.00 22.49 10.04
N LEU A 125 -4.88 22.52 9.02
CA LEU A 125 -5.30 21.29 8.32
C LEU A 125 -4.21 20.72 7.41
N SER A 126 -4.05 19.39 7.38
CA SER A 126 -3.16 18.72 6.45
C SER A 126 -3.62 18.98 5.00
N GLU A 127 -2.75 19.62 4.23
CA GLU A 127 -2.92 19.85 2.78
C GLU A 127 -2.86 18.55 1.96
N LYS A 128 -2.46 17.44 2.57
CA LYS A 128 -2.08 16.22 1.85
C LYS A 128 -3.30 15.36 1.56
N LEU A 129 -3.59 15.19 0.27
CA LEU A 129 -4.63 14.30 -0.27
C LEU A 129 -4.55 12.88 0.31
N SER A 130 -3.33 12.37 0.53
CA SER A 130 -3.08 11.04 1.09
C SER A 130 -3.66 10.84 2.49
N VAL A 131 -3.78 11.91 3.29
CA VAL A 131 -4.38 11.83 4.63
C VAL A 131 -5.90 11.69 4.52
N ARG A 132 -6.53 12.44 3.61
CA ARG A 132 -7.97 12.36 3.38
C ARG A 132 -8.38 11.02 2.76
N GLU A 133 -7.62 10.53 1.79
CA GLU A 133 -7.81 9.20 1.22
C GLU A 133 -7.75 8.12 2.31
N ALA A 134 -6.72 8.18 3.17
CA ALA A 134 -6.60 7.25 4.29
C ALA A 134 -7.77 7.36 5.28
N ILE A 135 -8.30 8.56 5.56
CA ILE A 135 -9.48 8.75 6.41
C ILE A 135 -10.73 8.15 5.76
N VAL A 136 -10.97 8.41 4.47
CA VAL A 136 -12.13 7.85 3.76
C VAL A 136 -12.07 6.33 3.73
N LEU A 137 -10.93 5.76 3.29
CA LEU A 137 -10.79 4.32 3.08
C LEU A 137 -10.71 3.53 4.39
N ASN A 138 -9.94 4.02 5.37
CA ASN A 138 -9.66 3.25 6.58
C ASN A 138 -10.57 3.58 7.76
N VAL A 139 -11.30 4.71 7.71
CA VAL A 139 -12.15 5.14 8.82
C VAL A 139 -13.61 5.20 8.40
N LEU A 140 -13.96 6.09 7.46
CA LEU A 140 -15.36 6.36 7.14
C LEU A 140 -16.03 5.17 6.44
N ALA A 141 -15.44 4.67 5.35
CA ALA A 141 -16.01 3.58 4.57
C ALA A 141 -16.11 2.27 5.38
N GLN A 142 -15.06 1.94 6.15
CA GLN A 142 -15.06 0.74 7.00
C GLN A 142 -16.09 0.82 8.13
N LYS A 143 -16.25 1.99 8.75
CA LYS A 143 -17.21 2.17 9.85
C LYS A 143 -18.65 2.03 9.35
N GLU A 144 -19.00 2.75 8.27
CA GLU A 144 -20.34 2.68 7.67
C GLU A 144 -20.69 1.24 7.26
N LEU A 145 -19.78 0.57 6.56
CA LEU A 145 -20.01 -0.81 6.12
C LEU A 145 -20.19 -1.77 7.31
N LYS A 146 -19.38 -1.65 8.37
CA LYS A 146 -19.52 -2.50 9.57
C LYS A 146 -20.85 -2.27 10.29
N GLU A 147 -21.28 -1.02 10.44
CA GLU A 147 -22.56 -0.69 11.06
C GLU A 147 -23.75 -1.24 10.25
N ASP A 148 -23.65 -1.23 8.93
CA ASP A 148 -24.67 -1.80 8.06
C ASP A 148 -24.68 -3.33 8.08
N LEU A 149 -23.51 -3.96 8.06
CA LEU A 149 -23.36 -5.42 8.09
C LEU A 149 -23.76 -6.03 9.44
N THR A 150 -23.58 -5.30 10.54
CA THR A 150 -24.05 -5.73 11.87
C THR A 150 -25.58 -5.77 11.94
N LYS A 151 -26.27 -4.77 11.36
CA LYS A 151 -27.73 -4.70 11.27
C LYS A 151 -28.33 -5.66 10.23
N SER A 152 -27.56 -6.04 9.22
CA SER A 152 -27.99 -6.96 8.18
C SER A 152 -28.11 -8.38 8.73
N ASN A 153 -29.22 -9.06 8.47
CA ASN A 153 -29.42 -10.45 8.88
C ASN A 153 -28.69 -11.43 7.94
N TYR A 154 -28.76 -11.15 6.64
CA TYR A 154 -28.21 -12.00 5.60
C TYR A 154 -27.47 -11.19 4.57
N VAL A 155 -26.43 -11.79 4.01
CA VAL A 155 -25.59 -11.20 2.97
C VAL A 155 -25.31 -12.21 1.87
N SER A 156 -25.08 -11.71 0.67
CA SER A 156 -24.43 -12.49 -0.39
C SER A 156 -23.05 -11.90 -0.67
N VAL A 157 -22.10 -12.75 -1.03
CA VAL A 157 -20.74 -12.33 -1.36
C VAL A 157 -20.42 -12.65 -2.81
N SER A 158 -19.80 -11.70 -3.49
CA SER A 158 -19.34 -11.87 -4.86
C SER A 158 -17.83 -11.76 -4.88
N MET A 159 -17.17 -12.61 -5.66
CA MET A 159 -15.72 -12.56 -5.81
C MET A 159 -15.37 -12.66 -7.30
N ASP A 160 -14.41 -11.84 -7.70
CA ASP A 160 -13.79 -11.92 -9.02
C ASP A 160 -12.27 -12.03 -8.86
N VAL A 161 -11.57 -12.45 -9.92
CA VAL A 161 -10.12 -12.56 -9.95
C VAL A 161 -9.61 -11.96 -11.26
N SER A 162 -8.92 -10.82 -11.14
CA SER A 162 -8.25 -10.19 -12.27
C SER A 162 -6.77 -10.56 -12.31
N ASN A 163 -6.28 -10.84 -13.50
CA ASN A 163 -4.89 -11.25 -13.75
C ASN A 163 -4.07 -10.06 -14.26
N ARG A 164 -3.06 -9.62 -13.48
CA ARG A 164 -2.08 -8.64 -13.94
C ARG A 164 -0.67 -9.21 -13.77
N LYS A 165 -0.16 -9.86 -14.83
CA LYS A 165 1.06 -10.69 -14.78
C LYS A 165 0.88 -11.81 -13.74
N ASP A 166 1.82 -11.96 -12.82
CA ASP A 166 1.79 -12.97 -11.75
C ASP A 166 0.98 -12.56 -10.52
N ILE A 167 0.45 -11.32 -10.49
CA ILE A 167 -0.35 -10.81 -9.38
C ILE A 167 -1.83 -11.00 -9.69
N LYS A 168 -2.53 -11.69 -8.79
CA LYS A 168 -3.98 -11.88 -8.84
C LYS A 168 -4.65 -10.86 -7.94
N LEU A 169 -5.45 -9.97 -8.54
CA LEU A 169 -6.25 -8.99 -7.81
C LEU A 169 -7.61 -9.59 -7.52
N VAL A 170 -7.97 -9.67 -6.25
CA VAL A 170 -9.20 -10.34 -5.78
C VAL A 170 -10.10 -9.31 -5.11
N PRO A 171 -11.06 -8.71 -5.83
CA PRO A 171 -12.17 -8.00 -5.21
C PRO A 171 -13.16 -8.97 -4.58
N ILE A 172 -13.52 -8.68 -3.34
CA ILE A 172 -14.65 -9.30 -2.64
C ILE A 172 -15.67 -8.21 -2.39
N VAL A 173 -16.88 -8.43 -2.90
CA VAL A 173 -18.01 -7.51 -2.79
C VAL A 173 -19.08 -8.16 -1.93
N VAL A 174 -19.70 -7.39 -1.05
CA VAL A 174 -20.84 -7.81 -0.24
C VAL A 174 -22.10 -7.12 -0.72
N CYS A 175 -23.16 -7.90 -0.86
CA CYS A 175 -24.49 -7.41 -1.19
C CYS A 175 -25.45 -7.73 -0.04
N TYR A 176 -26.14 -6.71 0.46
CA TYR A 176 -27.04 -6.78 1.60
C TYR A 176 -28.24 -5.85 1.40
N PHE A 177 -29.31 -6.04 2.18
CA PHE A 177 -30.49 -5.19 2.14
C PHE A 177 -30.51 -4.24 3.33
N ASN A 178 -30.58 -2.94 3.05
CA ASN A 178 -30.79 -1.89 4.04
C ASN A 178 -32.23 -1.36 3.88
N PRO A 179 -33.08 -1.38 4.94
CA PRO A 179 -34.46 -0.91 4.84
C PRO A 179 -34.63 0.53 4.35
N ASN A 180 -33.64 1.39 4.58
CA ASN A 180 -33.70 2.81 4.23
C ASN A 180 -33.23 3.10 2.81
N SER A 181 -32.31 2.29 2.28
CA SER A 181 -31.63 2.53 1.00
C SER A 181 -31.77 1.38 -0.01
N GLY A 182 -32.51 0.32 0.34
CA GLY A 182 -32.72 -0.84 -0.50
C GLY A 182 -31.51 -1.76 -0.59
N VAL A 183 -31.32 -2.39 -1.74
CA VAL A 183 -30.18 -3.29 -2.00
C VAL A 183 -28.89 -2.46 -2.07
N GLN A 184 -27.93 -2.80 -1.23
CA GLN A 184 -26.61 -2.19 -1.16
C GLN A 184 -25.56 -3.17 -1.66
N VAL A 185 -24.65 -2.66 -2.49
CA VAL A 185 -23.50 -3.41 -3.02
C VAL A 185 -22.25 -2.62 -2.67
N LYS A 186 -21.37 -3.20 -1.85
CA LYS A 186 -20.19 -2.51 -1.31
C LYS A 186 -18.96 -3.40 -1.40
N LEU A 187 -17.81 -2.79 -1.66
CA LEU A 187 -16.52 -3.49 -1.64
C LEU A 187 -16.18 -3.88 -0.19
N LEU A 188 -15.99 -5.17 0.06
CA LEU A 188 -15.66 -5.73 1.36
C LEU A 188 -14.15 -5.87 1.54
N ASP A 189 -13.45 -6.36 0.53
CA ASP A 189 -11.98 -6.46 0.52
C ASP A 189 -11.43 -6.37 -0.90
N PHE A 190 -10.19 -5.89 -1.04
CA PHE A 190 -9.49 -5.85 -2.31
C PHE A 190 -8.00 -6.06 -2.08
N LYS A 191 -7.53 -7.29 -2.36
CA LYS A 191 -6.13 -7.67 -2.11
C LYS A 191 -5.49 -8.38 -3.28
N CYS A 192 -4.15 -8.32 -3.28
CA CYS A 192 -3.32 -9.18 -4.11
C CYS A 192 -3.14 -10.54 -3.43
N VAL A 193 -3.41 -11.62 -4.15
CA VAL A 193 -3.25 -12.99 -3.66
C VAL A 193 -2.22 -13.72 -4.51
N ALA A 194 -1.32 -14.48 -3.86
CA ALA A 194 -0.31 -15.28 -4.53
C ALA A 194 -0.91 -16.62 -5.00
N GLY A 195 -1.54 -16.60 -6.18
CA GLY A 195 -2.13 -17.77 -6.82
C GLY A 195 -3.64 -17.66 -7.02
N GLU A 196 -4.19 -18.58 -7.82
CA GLU A 196 -5.60 -18.58 -8.25
C GLU A 196 -6.31 -19.92 -8.03
N THR A 197 -5.75 -20.80 -7.20
CA THR A 197 -6.44 -22.07 -6.91
C THR A 197 -7.69 -21.81 -6.08
N SER A 198 -8.71 -22.64 -6.26
CA SER A 198 -9.96 -22.53 -5.51
C SER A 198 -9.73 -22.54 -4.00
N GLU A 199 -8.71 -23.26 -3.53
CA GLU A 199 -8.36 -23.34 -2.11
C GLU A 199 -7.77 -22.04 -1.57
N ILE A 200 -6.83 -21.44 -2.30
CA ILE A 200 -6.23 -20.16 -1.92
C ILE A 200 -7.30 -19.07 -1.86
N LEU A 201 -8.18 -19.02 -2.86
CA LEU A 201 -9.26 -18.05 -2.92
C LEU A 201 -10.31 -18.27 -1.83
N THR A 202 -10.71 -19.53 -1.58
CA THR A 202 -11.64 -19.83 -0.47
C THR A 202 -11.03 -19.46 0.89
N ASN A 203 -9.76 -19.80 1.14
CA ASN A 203 -9.10 -19.46 2.41
C ASN A 203 -9.04 -17.94 2.62
N HIS A 204 -8.76 -17.19 1.56
CA HIS A 204 -8.81 -15.74 1.60
C HIS A 204 -10.22 -15.22 1.91
N LEU A 205 -11.24 -15.72 1.19
CA LEU A 205 -12.64 -15.35 1.41
C LEU A 205 -13.12 -15.67 2.84
N CYS A 206 -12.86 -16.87 3.34
CA CYS A 206 -13.20 -17.25 4.71
C CYS A 206 -12.52 -16.37 5.75
N SER A 207 -11.27 -15.96 5.51
CA SER A 207 -10.55 -15.03 6.40
C SER A 207 -11.24 -13.66 6.43
N VAL A 208 -11.68 -13.15 5.28
CA VAL A 208 -12.40 -11.88 5.17
C VAL A 208 -13.77 -11.95 5.84
N LEU A 209 -14.51 -13.05 5.65
CA LEU A 209 -15.80 -13.28 6.29
C LEU A 209 -15.68 -13.34 7.81
N LEU A 210 -14.66 -14.05 8.32
CA LEU A 210 -14.38 -14.13 9.75
C LEU A 210 -14.01 -12.76 10.33
N GLN A 211 -13.18 -11.97 9.64
CA GLN A 211 -12.78 -10.63 10.09
C GLN A 211 -13.94 -9.62 10.17
N ASN A 212 -15.06 -9.91 9.50
CA ASN A 212 -16.24 -9.05 9.45
C ASN A 212 -17.48 -9.68 10.12
N ASP A 213 -17.31 -10.77 10.87
CA ASP A 213 -18.39 -11.49 11.57
C ASP A 213 -19.55 -11.92 10.65
N LEU A 214 -19.22 -12.32 9.40
CA LEU A 214 -20.21 -12.66 8.37
C LEU A 214 -20.44 -14.16 8.17
N ASN A 215 -19.63 -15.04 8.76
CA ASN A 215 -19.73 -16.49 8.55
C ASN A 215 -21.16 -17.02 8.74
N ASN A 216 -21.86 -16.50 9.75
CA ASN A 216 -23.23 -16.91 10.06
C ASN A 216 -24.31 -16.06 9.36
N LYS A 217 -23.97 -15.32 8.31
CA LYS A 217 -24.91 -14.45 7.58
C LYS A 217 -24.89 -14.71 6.06
N VAL A 218 -23.90 -15.42 5.55
CA VAL A 218 -23.77 -15.68 4.11
C VAL A 218 -24.83 -16.67 3.67
N ILE A 219 -25.70 -16.23 2.76
CA ILE A 219 -26.76 -17.04 2.12
C ILE A 219 -26.48 -17.32 0.64
N GLY A 220 -25.50 -16.64 0.04
CA GLY A 220 -25.20 -16.79 -1.37
C GLY A 220 -23.79 -16.38 -1.75
N PHE A 221 -23.28 -17.04 -2.77
CA PHE A 221 -22.00 -16.74 -3.39
C PHE A 221 -22.20 -16.49 -4.88
N CYS A 222 -21.66 -15.37 -5.37
CA CYS A 222 -21.66 -15.00 -6.77
C CYS A 222 -20.23 -15.00 -7.32
N GLY A 223 -20.08 -15.51 -8.53
CA GLY A 223 -18.80 -15.55 -9.23
C GLY A 223 -19.01 -15.77 -10.71
N ASP A 224 -17.96 -15.56 -11.49
CA ASP A 224 -17.98 -15.94 -12.90
C ASP A 224 -18.04 -17.47 -13.08
N ASN A 225 -18.32 -17.90 -14.31
CA ASN A 225 -18.39 -19.32 -14.65
C ASN A 225 -17.01 -19.98 -14.77
N CYS A 226 -15.95 -19.34 -14.27
CA CYS A 226 -14.62 -19.93 -14.24
C CYS A 226 -14.66 -21.24 -13.44
N ASN A 227 -13.89 -22.23 -13.90
CA ASN A 227 -13.81 -23.53 -13.24
C ASN A 227 -13.42 -23.42 -11.76
N THR A 228 -12.63 -22.40 -11.43
CA THR A 228 -12.18 -22.10 -10.08
C THR A 228 -13.31 -21.61 -9.18
N ASN A 229 -14.25 -20.81 -9.68
CA ASN A 229 -15.29 -20.16 -8.88
C ASN A 229 -16.52 -21.06 -8.67
N LEU A 230 -17.25 -21.35 -9.75
CA LEU A 230 -18.48 -22.16 -9.72
C LEU A 230 -18.34 -23.49 -10.49
N GLY A 231 -17.43 -23.58 -11.46
CA GLY A 231 -17.41 -24.72 -12.37
C GLY A 231 -18.35 -24.52 -13.57
N GLY A 232 -18.07 -25.18 -14.69
CA GLY A 232 -19.02 -25.19 -15.81
C GLY A 232 -20.33 -25.90 -15.44
N VAL A 233 -21.46 -25.42 -15.96
CA VAL A 233 -22.85 -25.88 -15.68
C VAL A 233 -23.03 -27.41 -15.72
N LYS A 234 -22.22 -28.12 -16.52
CA LYS A 234 -22.28 -29.59 -16.70
C LYS A 234 -21.29 -30.38 -15.83
N ARG A 235 -20.50 -29.73 -14.98
CA ARG A 235 -19.44 -30.37 -14.18
C ARG A 235 -19.79 -30.34 -12.70
N ALA A 236 -20.08 -31.50 -12.12
CA ALA A 236 -20.28 -31.72 -10.67
C ALA A 236 -18.97 -31.61 -9.86
N GLY A 237 -18.06 -30.71 -10.24
CA GLY A 237 -16.77 -30.57 -9.59
C GLY A 237 -16.93 -29.98 -8.19
N GLN A 238 -16.38 -30.64 -7.18
CA GLN A 238 -16.34 -30.12 -5.79
C GLN A 238 -15.09 -29.28 -5.49
N LYS A 239 -14.18 -29.15 -6.47
CA LYS A 239 -12.91 -28.41 -6.35
C LYS A 239 -13.04 -26.97 -6.86
N ASN A 240 -14.10 -26.27 -6.45
CA ASN A 240 -14.32 -24.86 -6.76
C ASN A 240 -14.60 -24.06 -5.48
N VAL A 241 -14.55 -22.74 -5.59
CA VAL A 241 -14.70 -21.82 -4.45
C VAL A 241 -16.07 -22.00 -3.81
N PHE A 242 -17.14 -22.12 -4.61
CA PHE A 242 -18.49 -22.30 -4.11
C PHE A 242 -18.65 -23.52 -3.20
N HIS A 243 -18.23 -24.71 -3.66
CA HIS A 243 -18.35 -25.94 -2.87
C HIS A 243 -17.47 -25.90 -1.63
N ARG A 244 -16.24 -25.39 -1.75
CA ARG A 244 -15.33 -25.26 -0.61
C ARG A 244 -15.86 -24.26 0.43
N LEU A 245 -16.46 -23.15 -0.02
CA LEU A 245 -17.10 -22.18 0.85
C LEU A 245 -18.33 -22.78 1.55
N LYS A 246 -19.22 -23.46 0.80
CA LYS A 246 -20.39 -24.16 1.38
C LYS A 246 -19.96 -25.13 2.49
N ASN A 247 -18.92 -25.93 2.23
CA ASN A 247 -18.37 -26.85 3.22
C ASN A 247 -17.75 -26.12 4.42
N SER A 248 -17.07 -24.99 4.20
CA SER A 248 -16.45 -24.20 5.26
C SER A 248 -17.47 -23.50 6.16
N LEU A 249 -18.63 -23.09 5.62
CA LEU A 249 -19.70 -22.45 6.38
C LEU A 249 -20.54 -23.47 7.16
N GLY A 250 -20.58 -24.72 6.71
CA GLY A 250 -21.30 -25.80 7.39
C GLY A 250 -22.82 -25.76 7.17
N TRP A 251 -23.32 -24.97 6.21
CA TRP A 251 -24.74 -24.90 5.87
C TRP A 251 -25.00 -24.62 4.39
N GLU A 252 -26.27 -24.60 4.01
CA GLU A 252 -26.67 -24.37 2.63
C GLU A 252 -26.57 -22.90 2.22
N ILE A 253 -25.94 -22.66 1.07
CA ILE A 253 -25.84 -21.36 0.41
C ILE A 253 -26.19 -21.50 -1.08
N ASN A 254 -26.71 -20.41 -1.67
CA ASN A 254 -27.06 -20.36 -3.09
C ASN A 254 -25.87 -19.95 -3.96
N GLY A 255 -25.63 -20.68 -5.04
CA GLY A 255 -24.69 -20.28 -6.08
C GLY A 255 -25.39 -19.39 -7.10
N ILE A 256 -24.88 -18.18 -7.32
CA ILE A 256 -25.40 -17.23 -8.30
C ILE A 256 -24.35 -17.11 -9.41
N CYS A 257 -24.64 -17.66 -10.59
CA CYS A 257 -23.79 -17.54 -11.77
C CYS A 257 -24.24 -16.34 -12.61
N CYS A 258 -23.30 -15.72 -13.33
CA CYS A 258 -23.67 -14.92 -14.50
C CYS A 258 -24.32 -15.85 -15.54
N GLU A 259 -25.61 -15.68 -15.81
CA GLU A 259 -26.24 -16.26 -16.99
C GLU A 259 -25.60 -15.63 -18.22
N VAL A 260 -24.97 -16.45 -19.05
CA VAL A 260 -24.67 -16.05 -20.43
C VAL A 260 -26.03 -15.99 -21.11
N ILE A 261 -26.54 -14.78 -21.33
CA ILE A 261 -27.61 -14.56 -22.29
C ILE A 261 -27.04 -15.00 -23.63
N ALA A 262 -27.36 -16.23 -24.04
CA ALA A 262 -27.12 -16.69 -25.39
C ALA A 262 -28.07 -15.89 -26.28
N TYR A 263 -27.53 -14.87 -26.95
CA TYR A 263 -28.18 -14.25 -28.09
C TYR A 263 -28.14 -15.19 -29.29
#